data_AF-A0A838JCA8-F1
#
_entry.id   AF-A0A838JCA8-F1
#
_cell.length_a   1.000
_cell.length_b   1.000
_cell.length_c   1.000
_cell.angle_alpha   90.00
_cell.angle_beta   90.00
_cell.angle_gamma   90.00
#
_symmetry.space_group_name_H-M   'P 1'
#
loop_
_entity.id
_entity.type
_entity.pdbx_description
1 polymer ?
#
loop_
_entity_poly.entity_id
_entity_poly.type
_entity_poly.pdbx_seq_one_letter_code
_entity_poly.pdbx_strand_id
1 'polypeptide(L)'
;MTTEATSTASTASTPKSLKLFYCYARADKANRDELDNHLSNLKRSHQIASWSDREISPGVEWETAIDKELNTAHIILLLVSSSFMSSDYCYGVEMKRALERHKAGKARVVPILLRTVDWEDAPFSKLQVLPANAKPIIRWQRRDDAFEDIAKGLRKVVKELQILLKNEEERLTLNNLKRYEEALFAFDQAIQLNPTNALTFYNKGVILRYLNRNNEADVAFKEAKELGDSL
;
A
#
# COMPACT_ATOMS: atom_id res chain seq x y z
N MET A 1 5.54 -15.60 47.48
CA MET A 1 4.65 -14.54 46.98
C MET A 1 5.07 -14.23 45.56
N THR A 2 4.24 -14.66 44.63
CA THR A 2 4.35 -14.56 43.18
C THR A 2 3.91 -13.17 42.72
N THR A 3 4.65 -12.57 41.80
CA THR A 3 4.12 -11.54 40.88
C THR A 3 4.85 -11.67 39.56
N GLU A 4 4.25 -12.41 38.63
CA GLU A 4 4.59 -12.39 37.22
C GLU A 4 3.99 -11.12 36.60
N ALA A 5 4.85 -10.28 36.03
CA ALA A 5 4.43 -9.19 35.18
C ALA A 5 4.08 -9.75 33.80
N THR A 6 2.79 -9.78 33.48
CA THR A 6 2.31 -10.16 32.16
C THR A 6 2.64 -9.03 31.18
N SER A 7 3.68 -9.25 30.37
CA SER A 7 4.07 -8.40 29.25
C SER A 7 3.01 -8.51 28.15
N THR A 8 2.18 -7.46 28.01
CA THR A 8 1.33 -7.29 26.84
C THR A 8 2.18 -6.84 25.66
N ALA A 9 2.64 -7.80 24.85
CA ALA A 9 3.28 -7.52 23.58
C ALA A 9 2.26 -6.87 22.64
N SER A 10 2.34 -5.55 22.50
CA SER A 10 1.70 -4.81 21.41
C SER A 10 2.30 -5.30 20.09
N THR A 11 1.52 -6.03 19.30
CA THR A 11 1.87 -6.35 17.91
C THR A 11 1.69 -5.10 17.06
N ALA A 12 2.62 -4.15 17.20
CA ALA A 12 2.76 -3.07 16.25
C ALA A 12 3.03 -3.71 14.88
N SER A 13 2.05 -3.61 13.96
CA SER A 13 2.27 -4.04 12.58
C SER A 13 3.46 -3.23 12.06
N THR A 14 4.49 -3.92 11.61
CA THR A 14 5.63 -3.28 10.97
C THR A 14 5.09 -2.48 9.78
N PRO A 15 5.39 -1.16 9.68
CA PRO A 15 4.85 -0.36 8.59
C PRO A 15 5.30 -0.96 7.27
N LYS A 16 4.32 -1.37 6.46
CA LYS A 16 4.56 -2.00 5.18
C LYS A 16 5.30 -1.02 4.27
N SER A 17 6.49 -1.39 3.83
CA SER A 17 7.30 -0.58 2.92
C SER A 17 6.53 -0.29 1.63
N LEU A 18 6.52 0.96 1.18
CA LEU A 18 5.81 1.36 -0.03
C LEU A 18 6.56 0.87 -1.27
N LYS A 19 5.92 -0.02 -2.03
CA LYS A 19 6.44 -0.43 -3.35
C LYS A 19 6.51 0.73 -4.34
N LEU A 20 7.70 0.95 -4.89
CA LEU A 20 8.02 1.96 -5.91
C LEU A 20 8.30 1.28 -7.25
N PHE A 21 7.65 1.73 -8.31
CA PHE A 21 7.86 1.26 -9.67
C PHE A 21 8.36 2.41 -10.57
N TYR A 22 9.34 2.12 -11.42
CA TYR A 22 9.86 3.05 -12.42
C TYR A 22 9.29 2.68 -13.80
N CYS A 23 8.51 3.57 -14.39
CA CYS A 23 8.08 3.49 -15.79
C CYS A 23 9.03 4.37 -16.61
N TYR A 24 9.88 3.75 -17.43
CA TYR A 24 10.96 4.44 -18.12
C TYR A 24 11.34 3.75 -19.43
N ALA A 25 11.75 4.52 -20.43
CA ALA A 25 12.33 3.95 -21.64
C ALA A 25 13.73 3.38 -21.35
N ARG A 26 14.11 2.28 -22.02
CA ARG A 26 15.43 1.63 -21.82
C ARG A 26 16.61 2.60 -21.97
N ALA A 27 16.48 3.62 -22.83
CA ALA A 27 17.48 4.67 -23.04
C ALA A 27 17.73 5.54 -21.79
N ASP A 28 16.78 5.60 -20.87
CA ASP A 28 16.84 6.41 -19.65
C ASP A 28 17.37 5.65 -18.43
N LYS A 29 17.85 4.40 -18.62
CA LYS A 29 18.32 3.54 -17.54
C LYS A 29 19.36 4.22 -16.63
N ALA A 30 20.31 4.96 -17.21
CA ALA A 30 21.33 5.65 -16.42
C ALA A 30 20.72 6.70 -15.47
N ASN A 31 19.71 7.47 -15.92
CA ASN A 31 19.02 8.42 -15.06
C ASN A 31 18.15 7.70 -14.01
N ARG A 32 17.56 6.56 -14.37
CA ARG A 32 16.82 5.71 -13.42
C ARG A 32 17.72 5.19 -12.31
N ASP A 33 18.88 4.63 -12.66
CA ASP A 33 19.87 4.12 -11.70
C ASP A 33 20.35 5.25 -10.77
N GLU A 34 20.62 6.44 -11.32
CA GLU A 34 21.07 7.59 -10.53
C GLU A 34 19.99 8.09 -9.56
N LEU A 35 18.74 8.21 -10.03
CA LEU A 35 17.62 8.54 -9.15
C LEU A 35 17.48 7.50 -8.03
N ASP A 36 17.56 6.21 -8.36
CA ASP A 36 17.46 5.13 -7.38
C ASP A 36 18.57 5.21 -6.31
N ASN A 37 19.78 5.65 -6.68
CA ASN A 37 20.87 5.93 -5.73
C ASN A 37 20.50 7.07 -4.77
N HIS A 38 19.94 8.17 -5.29
CA HIS A 38 19.48 9.30 -4.47
C HIS A 38 18.34 8.93 -3.50
N LEU A 39 17.58 7.87 -3.80
CA LEU A 39 16.54 7.34 -2.92
C LEU A 39 17.05 6.35 -1.86
N SER A 40 18.37 6.11 -1.78
CA SER A 40 18.97 5.17 -0.83
C SER A 40 18.58 5.39 0.62
N ASN A 41 18.41 6.63 1.06
CA ASN A 41 18.00 6.91 2.44
C ASN A 41 16.56 6.44 2.73
N LEU A 42 15.63 6.64 1.78
CA LEU A 42 14.26 6.13 1.91
C LEU A 42 14.23 4.59 1.91
N LYS A 43 15.04 3.95 1.08
CA LYS A 43 15.19 2.49 1.05
C LYS A 43 15.77 1.92 2.35
N ARG A 44 16.87 2.49 2.84
CA ARG A 44 17.54 2.05 4.09
C ARG A 44 16.65 2.21 5.32
N SER A 45 15.80 3.23 5.33
CA SER A 45 14.79 3.42 6.38
C SER A 45 13.52 2.58 6.20
N HIS A 46 13.50 1.65 5.23
CA HIS A 46 12.38 0.77 4.90
C HIS A 46 11.06 1.50 4.57
N GLN A 47 11.15 2.78 4.17
CA GLN A 47 9.97 3.56 3.77
C GLN A 47 9.49 3.19 2.37
N ILE A 48 10.43 2.80 1.49
CA ILE A 48 10.13 2.35 0.13
C ILE A 48 10.90 1.07 -0.21
N ALA A 49 10.35 0.30 -1.15
CA ALA A 49 10.99 -0.84 -1.78
C ALA A 49 10.90 -0.65 -3.30
N SER A 50 12.05 -0.49 -3.95
CA SER A 50 12.15 -0.38 -5.41
C SER A 50 12.25 -1.76 -6.02
N TRP A 51 11.50 -2.01 -7.10
CA TRP A 51 11.69 -3.19 -7.94
C TRP A 51 12.68 -2.90 -9.07
N SER A 52 13.42 -3.92 -9.50
CA SER A 52 14.35 -3.86 -10.63
C SER A 52 14.10 -5.02 -11.60
N ASP A 53 14.10 -4.71 -12.90
CA ASP A 53 14.00 -5.69 -14.00
C ASP A 53 15.07 -6.79 -13.95
N ARG A 54 16.20 -6.54 -13.29
CA ARG A 54 17.24 -7.54 -13.00
C ARG A 54 16.77 -8.68 -12.09
N GLU A 55 15.64 -8.53 -11.41
CA GLU A 55 15.05 -9.57 -10.55
C GLU A 55 14.21 -10.58 -11.35
N ILE A 56 14.00 -10.36 -12.65
CA ILE A 56 13.29 -11.32 -13.52
C ILE A 56 14.25 -12.46 -13.87
N SER A 57 13.94 -13.66 -13.38
CA SER A 57 14.68 -14.88 -13.72
C SER A 57 14.64 -15.18 -15.23
N PRO A 58 15.74 -15.67 -15.83
CA PRO A 58 15.73 -16.13 -17.22
C PRO A 58 14.58 -17.13 -17.48
N GLY A 59 13.80 -16.90 -18.54
CA GLY A 59 12.63 -17.72 -18.89
C GLY A 59 11.30 -17.22 -18.34
N VAL A 60 11.28 -16.21 -17.46
CA VAL A 60 10.04 -15.52 -17.07
C VAL A 60 9.66 -14.51 -18.16
N GLU A 61 8.39 -14.51 -18.55
CA GLU A 61 7.85 -13.54 -19.49
C GLU A 61 7.89 -12.13 -18.88
N TRP A 62 8.72 -11.27 -19.46
CA TRP A 62 9.06 -9.96 -18.91
C TRP A 62 7.84 -9.03 -18.78
N GLU A 63 6.90 -9.08 -19.73
CA GLU A 63 5.67 -8.27 -19.71
C GLU A 63 4.77 -8.62 -18.52
N THR A 64 4.59 -9.92 -18.27
CA THR A 64 3.79 -10.43 -17.16
C THR A 64 4.40 -10.05 -15.80
N ALA A 65 5.73 -10.06 -15.70
CA ALA A 65 6.44 -9.62 -14.50
C ALA A 65 6.28 -8.10 -14.27
N ILE A 66 6.41 -7.29 -15.32
CA ILE A 66 6.22 -5.83 -15.27
C ILE A 66 4.79 -5.47 -14.85
N ASP A 67 3.78 -6.11 -15.47
CA ASP A 67 2.38 -5.83 -15.16
C ASP A 67 2.07 -6.14 -13.69
N LYS A 68 2.60 -7.25 -13.16
CA LYS A 68 2.46 -7.60 -11.74
C LYS A 68 3.04 -6.51 -10.82
N GLU A 69 4.25 -6.03 -11.10
CA GLU A 69 4.89 -5.03 -10.24
C GLU A 69 4.21 -3.67 -10.35
N LEU A 70 3.86 -3.24 -11.57
CA LEU A 70 3.03 -2.06 -11.80
C LEU A 70 1.70 -2.16 -11.04
N ASN A 71 1.07 -3.34 -11.03
CA ASN A 71 -0.22 -3.57 -10.36
C ASN A 71 -0.13 -3.70 -8.83
N THR A 72 1.07 -3.81 -8.26
CA THR A 72 1.24 -3.81 -6.80
C THR A 72 1.96 -2.57 -6.27
N ALA A 73 2.45 -1.70 -7.15
CA ALA A 73 3.11 -0.46 -6.79
C ALA A 73 2.16 0.54 -6.10
N HIS A 74 2.65 1.17 -5.03
CA HIS A 74 1.97 2.27 -4.35
C HIS A 74 2.39 3.62 -4.94
N ILE A 75 3.64 3.72 -5.42
CA ILE A 75 4.18 4.89 -6.09
C ILE A 75 4.70 4.46 -7.46
N ILE A 76 4.31 5.18 -8.50
CA ILE A 76 4.75 4.93 -9.88
C ILE A 76 5.39 6.20 -10.42
N LEU A 77 6.67 6.11 -10.80
CA LEU A 77 7.41 7.23 -11.37
C LEU A 77 7.38 7.12 -12.89
N LEU A 78 6.88 8.17 -13.57
CA LEU A 78 7.02 8.27 -15.02
C LEU A 78 8.31 9.03 -15.30
N LEU A 79 9.34 8.36 -15.83
CA LEU A 79 10.60 9.01 -16.16
C LEU A 79 10.50 9.63 -17.56
N VAL A 80 10.01 10.87 -17.60
CA VAL A 80 9.60 11.56 -18.82
C VAL A 80 10.84 12.07 -19.58
N SER A 81 10.99 11.59 -20.81
CA SER A 81 12.01 11.96 -21.79
C SER A 81 11.42 11.87 -23.19
N SER A 82 12.13 12.35 -24.22
CA SER A 82 11.71 12.12 -25.61
C SER A 82 11.57 10.63 -25.95
N SER A 83 12.43 9.77 -25.41
CA SER A 83 12.39 8.31 -25.61
C SER A 83 11.22 7.65 -24.89
N PHE A 84 10.82 8.18 -23.74
CA PHE A 84 9.60 7.75 -23.05
C PHE A 84 8.36 8.12 -23.86
N MET A 85 8.28 9.37 -24.32
CA MET A 85 7.13 9.89 -25.05
C MET A 85 6.95 9.24 -26.44
N SER A 86 8.04 8.80 -27.07
CA SER A 86 8.01 8.14 -28.38
C SER A 86 7.88 6.60 -28.29
N SER A 87 7.76 6.02 -27.10
CA SER A 87 7.70 4.56 -26.92
C SER A 87 6.26 4.08 -26.78
N ASP A 88 5.79 3.24 -27.71
CA ASP A 88 4.42 2.70 -27.68
C ASP A 88 4.12 1.89 -26.41
N TYR A 89 5.10 1.15 -25.89
CA TYR A 89 4.92 0.33 -24.69
C TYR A 89 4.84 1.20 -23.42
N CYS A 90 5.83 2.07 -23.18
CA CYS A 90 5.85 2.93 -21.99
C CYS A 90 4.70 3.94 -22.00
N TYR A 91 4.44 4.58 -23.14
CA TYR A 91 3.39 5.59 -23.27
C TYR A 91 1.99 4.95 -23.36
N GLY A 92 1.81 3.90 -24.16
CA GLY A 92 0.51 3.32 -24.43
C GLY A 92 0.01 2.35 -23.36
N VAL A 93 0.88 1.50 -22.82
CA VAL A 93 0.49 0.41 -21.91
C VAL A 93 0.77 0.79 -20.46
N GLU A 94 2.05 0.99 -20.11
CA GLU A 94 2.46 1.19 -18.72
C GLU A 94 1.90 2.49 -18.13
N MET A 95 2.04 3.61 -18.85
CA MET A 95 1.56 4.91 -18.39
C MET A 95 0.04 4.94 -18.26
N LYS A 96 -0.69 4.39 -19.24
CA LYS A 96 -2.16 4.34 -19.19
C LYS A 96 -2.61 3.57 -17.95
N ARG A 97 -2.03 2.39 -17.70
CA ARG A 97 -2.34 1.58 -16.53
C ARG A 97 -1.96 2.30 -15.22
N ALA A 98 -0.82 2.98 -15.19
CA ALA A 98 -0.40 3.77 -14.04
C ALA A 98 -1.43 4.86 -13.71
N LEU A 99 -1.92 5.59 -14.71
CA LEU A 99 -2.91 6.66 -14.55
C LEU A 99 -4.29 6.12 -14.16
N GLU A 100 -4.71 4.96 -14.65
CA GLU A 100 -5.93 4.28 -14.18
C GLU A 100 -5.85 3.97 -12.69
N ARG A 101 -4.71 3.41 -12.24
CA ARG A 101 -4.46 3.14 -10.81
C ARG A 101 -4.45 4.43 -9.99
N HIS A 102 -3.87 5.50 -10.54
CA HIS A 102 -3.87 6.81 -9.91
C HIS A 102 -5.27 7.36 -9.71
N LYS A 103 -6.08 7.36 -10.76
CA LYS A 103 -7.47 7.81 -10.72
C LYS A 103 -8.32 7.00 -9.74
N ALA A 104 -8.02 5.70 -9.61
CA ALA A 104 -8.69 4.80 -8.67
C ALA A 104 -8.17 4.91 -7.22
N GLY A 105 -7.19 5.78 -6.93
CA GLY A 105 -6.59 5.90 -5.59
C GLY A 105 -5.71 4.71 -5.18
N LYS A 106 -5.41 3.79 -6.10
CA LYS A 106 -4.62 2.57 -5.84
C LYS A 106 -3.11 2.78 -5.92
N ALA A 107 -2.67 3.87 -6.54
CA ALA A 107 -1.27 4.28 -6.61
C ALA A 107 -1.16 5.82 -6.71
N ARG A 108 -0.01 6.37 -6.36
CA ARG A 108 0.35 7.76 -6.69
C ARG A 108 1.28 7.75 -7.90
N VAL A 109 0.85 8.36 -9.00
CA VAL A 109 1.71 8.61 -10.16
C VAL A 109 2.42 9.94 -9.97
N VAL A 110 3.73 9.95 -10.19
CA VAL A 110 4.57 11.15 -10.10
C VAL A 110 5.42 11.25 -11.37
N PRO A 111 5.14 12.20 -12.27
CA PRO A 111 5.99 12.43 -13.44
C PRO A 111 7.32 13.08 -13.03
N ILE A 112 8.42 12.52 -13.52
CA ILE A 112 9.79 12.99 -13.32
C ILE A 112 10.36 13.44 -14.66
N LEU A 113 10.58 14.74 -14.84
CA LEU A 113 11.14 15.30 -16.07
C LEU A 113 12.66 15.08 -16.13
N LEU A 114 13.10 14.10 -16.94
CA LEU A 114 14.52 13.83 -17.15
C LEU A 114 15.13 14.80 -18.17
N ARG A 115 14.43 15.04 -19.27
CA ARG A 115 14.89 15.85 -20.41
C ARG A 115 13.79 16.83 -20.83
N THR A 116 14.19 17.87 -21.56
CA THR A 116 13.23 18.74 -22.25
C THR A 116 12.44 17.91 -23.26
N VAL A 117 11.12 17.94 -23.15
CA VAL A 117 10.18 17.34 -24.10
C VAL A 117 8.87 18.10 -24.02
N ASP A 118 8.07 18.07 -25.07
CA ASP A 118 6.69 18.56 -25.04
C ASP A 118 5.80 17.50 -24.35
N TRP A 119 5.01 17.94 -23.39
CA TRP A 119 4.08 17.11 -22.61
C TRP A 119 2.79 17.84 -22.23
N GLU A 120 2.51 19.00 -22.83
CA GLU A 120 1.38 19.86 -22.45
C GLU A 120 0.03 19.12 -22.54
N ASP A 121 -0.14 18.32 -23.61
CA ASP A 121 -1.34 17.50 -23.84
C ASP A 121 -1.18 16.04 -23.42
N ALA A 122 -0.09 15.70 -22.72
CA ALA A 122 0.12 14.33 -22.27
C ALA A 122 -0.96 13.92 -21.23
N PRO A 123 -1.38 12.64 -21.19
CA PRO A 123 -2.38 12.16 -20.23
C PRO A 123 -2.07 12.46 -18.75
N PHE A 124 -0.80 12.68 -18.39
CA PHE A 124 -0.36 13.04 -17.05
C PHE A 124 -0.18 14.55 -16.83
N SER A 125 -0.45 15.42 -17.80
CA SER A 125 -0.10 16.85 -17.76
C SER A 125 -0.75 17.63 -16.60
N LYS A 126 -1.89 17.13 -16.10
CA LYS A 126 -2.59 17.68 -14.93
C LYS A 126 -1.95 17.30 -13.59
N LEU A 127 -0.97 16.38 -13.58
CA LEU A 127 -0.27 15.97 -12.38
C LEU A 127 0.90 16.90 -12.10
N GLN A 128 1.14 17.17 -10.82
CA GLN A 128 2.33 17.91 -10.41
C GLN A 128 3.59 17.08 -10.73
N VAL A 129 4.50 17.69 -11.49
CA VAL A 129 5.75 17.07 -11.91
C VAL A 129 6.89 17.37 -10.93
N LEU A 130 7.90 16.51 -10.93
CA LEU A 130 9.22 16.76 -10.34
C LEU A 130 10.30 16.75 -11.44
N PRO A 131 11.46 17.39 -11.26
CA PRO A 131 11.80 18.34 -10.19
C PRO A 131 10.88 19.57 -10.17
N ALA A 132 10.98 20.37 -9.10
CA ALA A 132 10.21 21.59 -8.91
C ALA A 132 10.29 22.55 -10.12
N ASN A 133 9.24 23.36 -10.29
CA ASN A 133 9.10 24.33 -11.39
C ASN A 133 9.10 23.72 -12.79
N ALA A 134 8.78 22.41 -12.91
CA ALA A 134 8.83 21.67 -14.16
C ALA A 134 10.17 21.80 -14.89
N LYS A 135 11.27 21.96 -14.13
CA LYS A 135 12.61 22.10 -14.68
C LYS A 135 13.24 20.71 -14.85
N PRO A 136 13.42 20.20 -16.08
CA PRO A 136 13.99 18.87 -16.29
C PRO A 136 15.44 18.80 -15.79
N ILE A 137 15.88 17.62 -15.36
CA ILE A 137 17.21 17.38 -14.75
C ILE A 137 18.34 17.99 -15.59
N ILE A 138 18.27 17.87 -16.93
CA ILE A 138 19.30 18.40 -17.85
C ILE A 138 19.48 19.93 -17.79
N ARG A 139 18.49 20.69 -17.28
CA ARG A 139 18.55 22.15 -17.18
C ARG A 139 19.07 22.66 -15.82
N TRP A 140 19.25 21.77 -14.84
CA TRP A 140 19.82 22.15 -13.55
C TRP A 140 21.33 22.38 -13.68
N GLN A 141 21.87 23.35 -12.94
CA GLN A 141 23.30 23.66 -12.98
C GLN A 141 24.13 22.47 -12.48
N ARG A 142 23.63 21.78 -11.45
CA ARG A 142 24.17 20.51 -10.95
C ARG A 142 23.06 19.46 -11.01
N ARG A 143 23.35 18.29 -11.57
CA ARG A 143 22.35 17.22 -11.71
C ARG A 143 21.93 16.68 -10.35
N ASP A 144 22.87 16.58 -9.42
CA ASP A 144 22.63 16.09 -8.05
C ASP A 144 21.60 16.96 -7.31
N ASP A 145 21.60 18.27 -7.53
CA ASP A 145 20.60 19.18 -6.94
C ASP A 145 19.19 18.85 -7.44
N ALA A 146 19.05 18.48 -8.71
CA ALA A 146 17.78 18.05 -9.30
C ALA A 146 17.32 16.71 -8.70
N PHE A 147 18.22 15.74 -8.54
CA PHE A 147 17.89 14.46 -7.93
C PHE A 147 17.60 14.58 -6.43
N GLU A 148 18.29 15.48 -5.71
CA GLU A 148 17.98 15.81 -4.32
C GLU A 148 16.58 16.43 -4.20
N ASP A 149 16.23 17.36 -5.09
CA ASP A 149 14.88 17.95 -5.15
C ASP A 149 13.80 16.88 -5.40
N ILE A 150 14.03 15.97 -6.35
CA ILE A 150 13.14 14.82 -6.59
C ILE A 150 13.02 13.97 -5.32
N ALA A 151 14.14 13.62 -4.67
CA ALA A 151 14.13 12.80 -3.47
C ALA A 151 13.38 13.48 -2.30
N LYS A 152 13.50 14.80 -2.15
CA LYS A 152 12.73 15.59 -1.18
C LYS A 152 11.24 15.60 -1.51
N GLY A 153 10.87 15.73 -2.79
CA GLY A 153 9.49 15.63 -3.26
C GLY A 153 8.89 14.24 -2.99
N LEU A 154 9.59 13.18 -3.35
CA LEU A 154 9.16 11.80 -3.12
C LEU A 154 9.06 11.46 -1.62
N ARG A 155 9.92 12.03 -0.77
CA ARG A 155 9.77 11.89 0.69
C ARG A 155 8.44 12.46 1.19
N LYS A 156 7.94 13.56 0.62
CA LYS A 156 6.62 14.11 0.97
C LYS A 156 5.51 13.14 0.54
N VAL A 157 5.57 12.64 -0.69
CA VAL A 157 4.62 11.64 -1.22
C VAL A 157 4.58 10.39 -0.34
N VAL A 158 5.74 9.88 0.07
CA VAL A 158 5.86 8.72 0.98
C VAL A 158 5.14 8.99 2.30
N LYS A 159 5.39 10.14 2.93
CA LYS A 159 4.75 10.51 4.21
C LYS A 159 3.23 10.60 4.06
N GLU A 160 2.75 11.25 2.99
CA GLU A 160 1.31 11.36 2.70
C GLU A 160 0.65 9.98 2.55
N LEU A 161 1.26 9.09 1.75
CA LEU A 161 0.72 7.75 1.52
C LEU A 161 0.74 6.89 2.78
N GLN A 162 1.78 6.99 3.60
CA GLN A 162 1.83 6.29 4.89
C GLN A 162 0.68 6.72 5.81
N ILE A 163 0.37 8.02 5.86
CA ILE A 163 -0.76 8.54 6.64
C ILE A 163 -2.08 8.01 6.06
N LEU A 164 -2.27 8.07 4.74
CA LEU A 164 -3.50 7.62 4.09
C LEU A 164 -3.77 6.12 4.32
N LEU A 165 -2.76 5.27 4.15
CA LEU A 165 -2.89 3.83 4.34
C LEU A 165 -3.16 3.49 5.81
N LYS A 166 -2.48 4.15 6.74
CA LYS A 166 -2.74 3.97 8.17
C LYS A 166 -4.20 4.32 8.53
N ASN A 167 -4.69 5.46 8.04
CA ASN A 167 -6.08 5.88 8.30
C ASN A 167 -7.10 4.92 7.68
N GLU A 168 -6.80 4.34 6.51
CA GLU A 168 -7.66 3.35 5.87
C GLU A 168 -7.73 2.05 6.69
N GLU A 169 -6.58 1.56 7.17
CA GLU A 169 -6.50 0.40 8.06
C GLU A 169 -7.28 0.63 9.36
N GLU A 170 -7.09 1.78 10.02
CA GLU A 170 -7.83 2.16 11.22
C GLU A 170 -9.35 2.21 10.97
N ARG A 171 -9.77 2.77 9.83
CA ARG A 171 -11.19 2.84 9.45
C ARG A 171 -11.79 1.46 9.22
N LEU A 172 -11.07 0.57 8.53
CA LEU A 172 -11.51 -0.81 8.30
C LEU A 172 -11.65 -1.57 9.62
N THR A 173 -10.68 -1.41 10.52
CA THR A 173 -10.74 -1.99 11.87
C THR A 173 -11.96 -1.48 12.63
N LEU A 174 -12.21 -0.17 12.65
CA LEU A 174 -13.35 0.41 13.35
C LEU A 174 -14.69 -0.08 12.80
N ASN A 175 -14.82 -0.17 11.48
CA ASN A 175 -16.04 -0.69 10.84
C ASN A 175 -16.29 -2.17 11.19
N ASN A 176 -15.23 -2.99 11.23
CA ASN A 176 -15.35 -4.39 11.63
C ASN A 176 -15.75 -4.51 13.10
N LEU A 177 -15.15 -3.72 14.00
CA LEU A 177 -15.52 -3.69 15.41
C LEU A 177 -17.00 -3.33 15.60
N LYS A 178 -17.48 -2.29 14.90
CA LYS A 178 -18.89 -1.90 14.94
C LYS A 178 -19.83 -3.03 14.50
N ARG A 179 -19.49 -3.72 13.41
CA ARG A 179 -20.28 -4.86 12.91
C ARG A 179 -20.27 -6.06 13.86
N TYR A 180 -19.16 -6.31 14.54
CA TYR A 180 -19.09 -7.37 15.55
C TYR A 180 -19.94 -7.04 16.77
N GLU A 181 -19.94 -5.79 17.25
CA GLU A 181 -20.82 -5.37 18.35
C GLU A 181 -22.31 -5.45 17.95
N GLU A 182 -22.67 -5.05 16.73
CA GLU A 182 -24.03 -5.25 16.20
C GLU A 182 -24.41 -6.74 16.14
N ALA A 183 -23.48 -7.61 15.75
CA ALA A 183 -23.70 -9.05 15.74
C ALA A 183 -23.87 -9.64 17.15
N LEU A 184 -23.10 -9.17 18.14
CA LEU A 184 -23.26 -9.59 19.54
C LEU A 184 -24.64 -9.21 20.09
N PHE A 185 -25.11 -7.99 19.81
CA PHE A 185 -26.44 -7.56 20.21
C PHE A 185 -27.54 -8.45 19.59
N ALA A 186 -27.41 -8.82 18.32
CA ALA A 186 -28.35 -9.73 17.67
C ALA A 186 -28.35 -11.13 18.32
N PHE A 187 -27.18 -11.64 18.71
CA PHE A 187 -27.10 -12.90 19.45
C PHE A 187 -27.71 -12.81 20.85
N ASP A 188 -27.54 -11.69 21.56
CA ASP A 188 -28.18 -11.48 22.85
C ASP A 188 -29.71 -11.50 22.75
N GLN A 189 -30.26 -10.85 21.71
CA GLN A 189 -31.69 -10.93 21.40
C GLN A 189 -32.15 -12.36 21.07
N ALA A 190 -31.37 -13.09 20.26
CA ALA A 190 -31.69 -14.47 19.91
C ALA A 190 -31.67 -15.42 21.12
N ILE A 191 -30.71 -15.23 22.04
CA ILE A 191 -30.64 -15.99 23.31
C ILE A 191 -31.86 -15.72 24.18
N GLN A 192 -32.35 -14.48 24.23
CA GLN A 192 -33.59 -14.15 24.95
C GLN A 192 -34.81 -14.87 24.37
N LEU A 193 -34.87 -15.02 23.04
CA LEU A 193 -35.99 -15.68 22.35
C LEU A 193 -35.92 -17.21 22.44
N ASN A 194 -34.72 -17.79 22.36
CA ASN A 194 -34.51 -19.23 22.45
C ASN A 194 -33.23 -19.54 23.26
N PRO A 195 -33.35 -19.67 24.60
CA PRO A 195 -32.20 -19.82 25.47
C PRO A 195 -31.53 -21.20 25.40
N THR A 196 -32.11 -22.19 24.71
CA THR A 196 -31.55 -23.54 24.60
C THR A 196 -30.78 -23.78 23.30
N ASN A 197 -30.62 -22.75 22.46
CA ASN A 197 -29.91 -22.88 21.19
C ASN A 197 -28.38 -22.78 21.36
N ALA A 198 -27.73 -23.92 21.59
CA ALA A 198 -26.28 -24.05 21.72
C ALA A 198 -25.47 -23.37 20.59
N LEU A 199 -25.94 -23.44 19.34
CA LEU A 199 -25.24 -22.85 18.19
C LEU A 199 -25.18 -21.31 18.28
N THR A 200 -26.19 -20.68 18.87
CA THR A 200 -26.21 -19.22 19.08
C THR A 200 -25.12 -18.79 20.05
N PHE A 201 -24.96 -19.50 21.16
CA PHE A 201 -23.89 -19.26 22.14
C PHE A 201 -22.50 -19.52 21.53
N TYR A 202 -22.34 -20.60 20.77
CA TYR A 202 -21.08 -20.89 20.08
C TYR A 202 -20.69 -19.76 19.12
N ASN A 203 -21.62 -19.32 18.27
CA ASN A 203 -21.36 -18.24 17.31
C ASN A 203 -21.05 -16.91 18.02
N LYS A 204 -21.74 -16.59 19.12
CA LYS A 204 -21.42 -15.43 19.96
C LYS A 204 -19.99 -15.53 20.52
N GLY A 205 -19.58 -16.70 21.02
CA GLY A 205 -18.22 -16.95 21.51
C GLY A 205 -17.14 -16.72 20.45
N VAL A 206 -17.39 -17.14 19.21
CA VAL A 206 -16.48 -16.89 18.07
C VAL A 206 -16.30 -15.40 17.81
N ILE A 207 -17.38 -14.62 17.79
CA ILE A 207 -17.30 -13.16 17.61
C ILE A 207 -16.57 -12.48 18.79
N LEU A 208 -16.82 -12.93 20.02
CA LEU A 208 -16.11 -12.43 21.22
C LEU A 208 -14.60 -12.71 21.14
N ARG A 209 -14.18 -13.85 20.59
CA ARG A 209 -12.76 -14.13 20.31
C ARG A 209 -12.17 -13.14 19.30
N TYR A 210 -12.88 -12.82 18.22
CA TYR A 210 -12.44 -11.81 17.24
C TYR A 210 -12.30 -10.41 17.85
N LEU A 211 -13.07 -10.10 18.90
CA LEU A 211 -12.98 -8.85 19.67
C LEU A 211 -11.95 -8.90 20.81
N ASN A 212 -11.20 -10.00 20.97
CA ASN A 212 -10.32 -10.26 22.11
C ASN A 212 -11.02 -10.25 23.49
N ARG A 213 -12.35 -10.41 23.53
CA ARG A 213 -13.15 -10.56 24.76
C ARG A 213 -13.12 -12.03 25.22
N ASN A 214 -11.92 -12.55 25.48
CA ASN A 214 -11.66 -13.98 25.68
C ASN A 214 -12.45 -14.58 26.85
N ASN A 215 -12.54 -13.87 27.98
CA ASN A 215 -13.29 -14.35 29.15
C ASN A 215 -14.78 -14.55 28.84
N GLU A 216 -15.38 -13.60 28.12
CA GLU A 216 -16.78 -13.70 27.72
C GLU A 216 -16.99 -14.77 26.65
N ALA A 217 -16.02 -14.94 25.75
CA ALA A 217 -16.05 -16.02 24.77
C ALA A 217 -16.04 -17.39 25.44
N ASP A 218 -15.21 -17.59 26.46
CA ASP A 218 -15.09 -18.85 27.18
C ASP A 218 -16.38 -19.19 27.96
N VAL A 219 -17.04 -18.17 28.53
CA VAL A 219 -18.38 -18.33 29.10
C VAL A 219 -19.37 -18.76 28.03
N ALA A 220 -19.42 -18.08 26.88
CA ALA A 220 -20.34 -18.42 25.79
C ALA A 220 -20.10 -19.84 25.24
N PHE A 221 -18.85 -20.27 25.12
CA PHE A 221 -18.54 -21.64 24.70
C PHE A 221 -18.90 -22.69 25.73
N LYS A 222 -18.76 -22.38 27.03
CA LYS A 222 -19.19 -23.26 28.09
C LYS A 222 -20.71 -23.48 28.06
N GLU A 223 -21.48 -22.41 27.95
CA GLU A 223 -22.94 -22.47 27.81
C GLU A 223 -23.34 -23.28 26.56
N ALA A 224 -22.68 -23.05 25.42
CA ALA A 224 -22.93 -23.81 24.20
C ALA A 224 -22.70 -25.33 24.40
N LYS A 225 -21.64 -25.70 25.13
CA LYS A 225 -21.31 -27.10 25.40
C LYS A 225 -22.34 -27.75 26.33
N GLU A 226 -22.68 -27.08 27.43
CA GLU A 226 -23.66 -27.60 28.40
C GLU A 226 -25.04 -27.83 27.76
N LEU A 227 -25.47 -26.94 26.86
CA LEU A 227 -26.71 -27.11 26.10
C LEU A 227 -26.63 -28.21 25.03
N GLY A 228 -25.46 -28.42 24.41
CA GLY A 228 -25.25 -29.47 23.42
C GLY A 228 -25.15 -30.88 24.03
N ASP A 229 -24.64 -30.99 25.26
CA ASP A 229 -24.55 -32.24 26.02
C ASP A 229 -25.90 -32.66 26.65
N SER A 230 -26.91 -31.77 26.61
CA SER A 230 -28.24 -31.95 27.24
C SER A 230 -29.34 -32.48 26.28
N LEU A 231 -29.00 -32.85 25.05
CA LEU A 231 -29.89 -33.40 24.01
C LEU A 231 -29.56 -34.86 23.69
#